data_AF-A0A3C0QIA6-F1
#
_entry.id   AF-A0A3C0QIA6-F1
#
_cell.length_a   1.000
_cell.length_b   1.000
_cell.length_c   1.000
_cell.angle_alpha   90.00
_cell.angle_beta   90.00
_cell.angle_gamma   90.00
#
_symmetry.space_group_name_H-M   'P 1'
#
loop_
_entity.id
_entity.type
_entity.pdbx_description
1 polymer ?
#
loop_
_entity_poly.entity_id
_entity_poly.type
_entity_poly.pdbx_seq_one_letter_code
_entity_poly.pdbx_strand_id
1 'polypeptide(L)'
;KVGLLDVDIHGPNIIKVMGLEKEKLTSTGEKIEPVNAFPDMKVMSTALILESEDTPVIWRGPLKMKLIKQFLSEVNWGDLDYMIIDAPPGTGDEPLSIAQLLPDLTGGIVVTTPQNIATLDAKKSIRFAQQLKLNYIGVIENMSGFTCPHCGERIDIFKTGGGQRIASEMKVSFLGRIPYELEIMKLSDDGRIYLKDNKNGTP
;
A
#
# COMPACT_ATOMS: atom_id res chain seq x y z
N LYS A 1 3.89 3.98 16.76
CA LYS A 1 4.84 4.53 15.75
C LYS A 1 4.84 3.64 14.51
N VAL A 2 4.63 4.23 13.34
CA VAL A 2 4.45 3.52 12.07
C VAL A 2 5.44 4.06 11.03
N GLY A 3 6.10 3.17 10.30
CA GLY A 3 6.78 3.47 9.05
C GLY A 3 5.91 3.02 7.87
N LEU A 4 5.79 3.84 6.84
CA LEU A 4 5.19 3.49 5.57
C LEU A 4 6.24 3.63 4.47
N LEU A 5 6.55 2.51 3.83
CA LEU A 5 7.50 2.43 2.75
C LEU A 5 6.78 2.08 1.45
N ASP A 6 6.80 2.98 0.49
CA ASP A 6 6.28 2.76 -0.86
C ASP A 6 7.39 2.20 -1.76
N VAL A 7 7.18 0.97 -2.22
CA VAL A 7 8.06 0.27 -3.16
C VAL A 7 7.40 0.04 -4.52
N ASP A 8 6.25 0.68 -4.79
CA ASP A 8 5.72 0.76 -6.16
C ASP A 8 6.50 1.84 -6.93
N ILE A 9 7.68 1.42 -7.39
CA ILE A 9 8.64 2.29 -8.07
C ILE A 9 8.07 2.89 -9.36
N HIS A 10 7.12 2.20 -10.01
CA HIS A 10 6.58 2.60 -11.32
C HIS A 10 5.39 3.54 -11.21
N GLY A 11 4.63 3.46 -10.12
CA GLY A 11 3.46 4.31 -9.87
C GLY A 11 3.37 4.78 -8.43
N PRO A 12 4.42 5.42 -7.88
CA PRO A 12 4.46 5.80 -6.47
C PRO A 12 3.41 6.90 -6.23
N ASN A 13 2.35 6.56 -5.51
CA ASN A 13 1.18 7.43 -5.33
C ASN A 13 1.02 7.92 -3.87
N ILE A 14 1.73 7.30 -2.92
CA ILE A 14 1.57 7.59 -1.49
C ILE A 14 1.90 9.04 -1.14
N ILE A 15 2.95 9.61 -1.73
CA ILE A 15 3.36 11.01 -1.48
C ILE A 15 2.27 11.98 -1.91
N LYS A 16 1.66 11.73 -3.07
CA LYS A 16 0.57 12.53 -3.63
C LYS A 16 -0.70 12.43 -2.78
N VAL A 17 -1.15 11.20 -2.48
CA VAL A 17 -2.33 10.96 -1.64
C VAL A 17 -2.21 11.63 -0.26
N MET A 18 -0.98 11.76 0.24
CA MET A 18 -0.71 12.38 1.54
C MET A 18 -0.47 13.90 1.50
N GLY A 19 -0.40 14.52 0.31
CA GLY A 19 -0.13 15.95 0.15
C GLY A 19 1.29 16.34 0.53
N LEU A 20 2.27 15.45 0.28
CA LEU A 20 3.67 15.59 0.68
C LEU A 20 4.61 15.89 -0.50
N GLU A 21 4.08 16.30 -1.65
CA GLU A 21 4.85 16.50 -2.90
C GLU A 21 5.86 17.65 -2.81
N LYS A 22 5.68 18.56 -1.85
CA LYS A 22 6.61 19.68 -1.59
C LYS A 22 7.73 19.31 -0.62
N GLU A 23 7.62 18.17 0.04
CA GLU A 23 8.63 17.70 0.97
C GLU A 23 9.88 17.25 0.21
N LYS A 24 11.04 17.46 0.83
CA LYS A 24 12.33 17.05 0.25
C LYS A 24 13.03 16.12 1.21
N LEU A 25 13.69 15.12 0.65
CA LEU A 25 14.58 14.29 1.44
C LEU A 25 15.70 15.14 2.02
N THR A 26 15.93 14.93 3.31
CA THR A 26 17.07 15.49 4.02
C THR A 26 17.91 14.33 4.54
N SER A 27 19.17 14.61 4.88
CA SER A 27 20.06 13.61 5.43
C SER A 27 20.72 14.15 6.69
N THR A 28 20.82 13.31 7.70
CA THR A 28 21.55 13.60 8.94
C THR A 28 22.75 12.66 9.01
N GLY A 29 23.95 13.20 8.77
CA GLY A 29 25.15 12.38 8.61
C GLY A 29 25.03 11.47 7.40
N GLU A 30 25.15 10.15 7.61
CA GLU A 30 25.06 9.14 6.55
C GLU A 30 23.63 8.58 6.35
N LYS A 31 22.67 8.96 7.19
CA LYS A 31 21.29 8.44 7.11
C LYS A 31 20.37 9.40 6.37
N ILE A 32 19.42 8.81 5.64
CA ILE A 32 18.33 9.53 4.97
C ILE A 32 17.19 9.71 5.97
N GLU A 33 16.68 10.93 6.12
CA GLU A 33 15.53 11.20 6.97
C GLU A 33 14.21 10.99 6.20
N PRO A 34 13.28 10.16 6.72
CA PRO A 34 11.96 10.01 6.13
C PRO A 34 11.08 11.24 6.40
N VAL A 35 10.04 11.41 5.58
CA VAL A 35 9.07 12.50 5.74
C VAL A 35 8.09 12.14 6.87
N ASN A 36 7.82 13.08 7.77
CA ASN A 36 6.81 12.90 8.82
C ASN A 36 5.41 13.25 8.29
N ALA A 37 4.60 12.24 7.98
CA ALA A 37 3.22 12.44 7.50
C ALA A 37 2.26 12.81 8.64
N PHE A 38 2.51 12.25 9.83
CA PHE A 38 1.81 12.49 11.10
C PHE A 38 2.82 12.42 12.26
N PRO A 39 2.47 12.89 13.48
CA PRO A 39 3.38 12.83 14.63
C PRO A 39 4.01 11.44 14.89
N ASP A 40 3.27 10.36 14.66
CA ASP A 40 3.72 8.98 14.88
C ASP A 40 3.85 8.17 13.58
N MET A 41 3.91 8.83 12.41
CA MET A 41 3.98 8.16 11.11
C MET A 41 5.03 8.78 10.20
N LYS A 42 5.99 7.96 9.78
CA LYS A 42 7.05 8.30 8.84
C LYS A 42 6.79 7.65 7.48
N VAL A 43 7.16 8.33 6.40
CA VAL A 43 6.94 7.88 5.02
C VAL A 43 8.22 7.98 4.21
N MET A 44 8.46 6.98 3.37
CA MET A 44 9.50 6.98 2.34
C MET A 44 8.92 6.42 1.05
N SER A 45 9.25 7.03 -0.09
CA SER A 45 8.80 6.62 -1.42
C SER A 45 9.82 7.05 -2.46
N THR A 46 9.86 6.36 -3.59
CA THR A 46 10.63 6.79 -4.77
C THR A 46 10.17 8.14 -5.31
N ALA A 47 8.89 8.52 -5.13
CA ALA A 47 8.36 9.82 -5.53
C ALA A 47 9.11 11.00 -4.89
N LEU A 48 9.77 10.83 -3.74
CA LEU A 48 10.58 11.86 -3.10
C LEU A 48 11.97 12.05 -3.73
N ILE A 49 12.38 11.11 -4.59
CA ILE A 49 13.69 11.11 -5.27
C ILE A 49 13.54 11.57 -6.73
N LEU A 50 12.42 11.23 -7.37
CA LEU A 50 12.19 11.56 -8.77
C LEU A 50 12.02 13.08 -8.94
N GLU A 51 12.62 13.62 -10.00
CA GLU A 51 12.57 15.06 -10.30
C GLU A 51 11.18 15.53 -10.73
N SER A 52 10.36 14.61 -11.28
CA SER A 52 8.99 14.84 -11.73
C SER A 52 8.18 13.54 -11.73
N GLU A 53 6.87 13.63 -11.45
CA GLU A 53 5.90 12.52 -11.50
C GLU A 53 5.82 11.89 -12.91
N ASP A 54 6.03 12.67 -13.96
CA ASP A 54 5.93 12.19 -15.35
C ASP A 54 7.20 11.47 -15.84
N THR A 55 8.22 11.34 -14.98
CA THR A 55 9.49 10.72 -15.37
C THR A 55 9.32 9.20 -15.44
N PRO A 56 9.41 8.58 -16.63
CA PRO A 56 9.24 7.14 -16.75
C PRO A 56 10.41 6.42 -16.06
N VAL A 57 10.11 5.61 -15.06
CA VAL A 57 11.12 4.89 -14.28
C VAL A 57 11.48 3.56 -14.95
N ILE A 58 12.49 3.57 -15.81
CA ILE A 58 12.97 2.35 -16.51
C ILE A 58 14.14 1.74 -15.73
N TRP A 59 13.85 1.22 -14.53
CA TRP A 59 14.86 0.58 -13.68
C TRP A 59 14.84 -0.94 -13.79
N ARG A 60 16.02 -1.56 -13.80
CA ARG A 60 16.17 -3.02 -13.81
C ARG A 60 16.08 -3.58 -12.39
N GLY A 61 15.65 -4.84 -12.25
CA GLY A 61 15.50 -5.54 -10.96
C GLY A 61 16.65 -5.32 -9.95
N PRO A 62 17.94 -5.46 -10.32
CA PRO A 62 19.04 -5.23 -9.39
C PRO A 62 19.10 -3.81 -8.82
N LEU A 63 18.74 -2.80 -9.62
CA LEU A 63 18.72 -1.41 -9.16
C LEU A 63 17.56 -1.18 -8.19
N LYS A 64 16.40 -1.77 -8.47
CA LYS A 64 15.23 -1.73 -7.58
C LYS A 64 15.52 -2.38 -6.24
N MET A 65 16.10 -3.59 -6.25
CA MET A 65 16.50 -4.29 -5.02
C MET A 65 17.51 -3.47 -4.22
N LYS A 66 18.48 -2.81 -4.89
CA LYS A 66 19.44 -1.92 -4.23
C LYS A 66 18.73 -0.76 -3.54
N LEU A 67 17.77 -0.11 -4.22
CA LEU A 67 17.03 1.01 -3.64
C LEU A 67 16.15 0.57 -2.46
N ILE A 68 15.42 -0.54 -2.60
CA ILE A 68 14.62 -1.10 -1.51
C ILE A 68 15.51 -1.42 -0.31
N LYS A 69 16.67 -2.04 -0.54
CA LYS A 69 17.65 -2.30 0.52
C LYS A 69 18.12 -1.01 1.18
N GLN A 70 18.39 0.02 0.39
CA GLN A 70 18.78 1.34 0.90
C GLN A 70 17.67 1.93 1.78
N PHE A 71 16.42 1.91 1.33
CA PHE A 71 15.28 2.38 2.14
C PHE A 71 15.09 1.60 3.43
N LEU A 72 15.37 0.30 3.44
CA LEU A 72 15.25 -0.51 4.65
C LEU A 72 16.42 -0.30 5.64
N SER A 73 17.61 0.05 5.17
CA SER A 73 18.84 0.05 6.00
C SER A 73 19.44 1.43 6.28
N GLU A 74 19.31 2.37 5.35
CA GLU A 74 19.95 3.70 5.43
C GLU A 74 18.96 4.81 5.81
N VAL A 75 17.65 4.54 5.78
CA VAL A 75 16.63 5.49 6.26
C VAL A 75 16.53 5.45 7.78
N ASN A 76 16.46 6.63 8.40
CA ASN A 76 16.31 6.81 9.82
C ASN A 76 14.86 6.61 10.30
N TRP A 77 14.39 5.35 10.24
CA TRP A 77 13.07 4.98 10.73
C TRP A 77 12.92 5.18 12.25
N GLY A 78 14.00 5.00 13.00
CA GLY A 78 13.95 4.94 14.47
C GLY A 78 13.24 3.67 14.95
N ASP A 79 12.76 3.68 16.19
CA ASP A 79 11.99 2.57 16.74
C ASP A 79 10.54 2.61 16.23
N LEU A 80 10.13 1.57 15.51
CA LEU A 80 8.78 1.43 14.97
C LEU A 80 8.07 0.25 15.62
N ASP A 81 6.76 0.40 15.86
CA ASP A 81 5.90 -0.72 16.24
C ASP A 81 5.44 -1.50 15.00
N TYR A 82 5.25 -0.78 13.88
CA TYR A 82 4.83 -1.35 12.60
C TYR A 82 5.62 -0.71 11.44
N MET A 83 5.98 -1.55 10.46
CA MET A 83 6.42 -1.13 9.14
C MET A 83 5.41 -1.66 8.12
N ILE A 84 4.72 -0.74 7.44
CA ILE A 84 3.82 -1.06 6.34
C ILE A 84 4.58 -0.82 5.05
N ILE A 85 4.56 -1.80 4.15
CA ILE A 85 5.24 -1.73 2.87
C ILE A 85 4.17 -1.79 1.79
N ASP A 86 4.00 -0.71 1.04
CA ASP A 86 3.12 -0.66 -0.11
C ASP A 86 3.87 -1.20 -1.33
N ALA A 87 3.46 -2.38 -1.79
CA ALA A 87 4.12 -3.09 -2.85
C ALA A 87 3.24 -3.10 -4.10
N PRO A 88 3.83 -3.01 -5.31
CA PRO A 88 3.07 -3.03 -6.54
C PRO A 88 2.27 -4.34 -6.66
N PRO A 89 1.15 -4.31 -7.39
CA PRO A 89 0.36 -5.52 -7.61
C PRO A 89 1.17 -6.61 -8.32
N GLY A 90 0.82 -7.87 -8.04
CA GLY A 90 1.36 -9.03 -8.74
C GLY A 90 2.52 -9.72 -8.01
N THR A 91 3.50 -10.19 -8.80
CA THR A 91 4.56 -11.12 -8.38
C THR A 91 5.92 -10.69 -8.94
N GLY A 92 6.13 -9.37 -9.05
CA GLY A 92 7.31 -8.76 -9.65
C GLY A 92 8.57 -8.81 -8.76
N ASP A 93 9.59 -8.05 -9.18
CA ASP A 93 10.87 -7.99 -8.48
C ASP A 93 10.77 -7.32 -7.10
N GLU A 94 9.85 -6.37 -6.93
CA GLU A 94 9.73 -5.56 -5.72
C GLU A 94 9.17 -6.37 -4.54
N PRO A 95 8.00 -7.06 -4.66
CA PRO A 95 7.54 -7.97 -3.61
C PRO A 95 8.54 -9.11 -3.32
N LEU A 96 9.23 -9.62 -4.36
CA LEU A 96 10.27 -10.64 -4.20
C LEU A 96 11.46 -10.11 -3.38
N SER A 97 11.92 -8.90 -3.70
CA SER A 97 13.04 -8.25 -3.02
C SER A 97 12.71 -8.03 -1.54
N ILE A 98 11.50 -7.57 -1.22
CA ILE A 98 11.03 -7.41 0.16
C ILE A 98 11.07 -8.74 0.90
N ALA A 99 10.53 -9.80 0.30
CA ALA A 99 10.53 -11.13 0.90
C ALA A 99 11.94 -11.67 1.19
N GLN A 100 12.91 -11.35 0.33
CA GLN A 100 14.30 -11.79 0.48
C GLN A 100 15.09 -10.95 1.49
N LEU A 101 14.83 -9.64 1.52
CA LEU A 101 15.53 -8.69 2.39
C LEU A 101 14.98 -8.71 3.83
N LEU A 102 13.71 -9.08 4.00
CA LEU A 102 13.01 -9.16 5.29
C LEU A 102 12.50 -10.58 5.53
N PRO A 103 13.38 -11.51 5.94
CA PRO A 103 12.98 -12.90 6.19
C PRO A 103 11.98 -13.03 7.36
N ASP A 104 12.00 -12.08 8.30
CA ASP A 104 11.14 -12.05 9.48
C ASP A 104 9.83 -11.25 9.25
N LEU A 105 9.42 -11.07 8.00
CA LEU A 105 8.18 -10.37 7.67
C LEU A 105 6.98 -11.06 8.34
N THR A 106 6.23 -10.30 9.16
CA THR A 106 5.08 -10.82 9.89
C THR A 106 4.00 -11.38 8.98
N GLY A 107 3.79 -10.75 7.82
CA GLY A 107 3.00 -11.31 6.74
C GLY A 107 2.51 -10.29 5.73
N GLY A 108 1.75 -10.77 4.74
CA GLY A 108 1.14 -9.97 3.69
C GLY A 108 -0.38 -9.84 3.82
N ILE A 109 -0.91 -8.72 3.31
CA ILE A 109 -2.35 -8.48 3.12
C ILE A 109 -2.58 -8.24 1.63
N VAL A 110 -3.49 -8.98 1.01
CA VAL A 110 -3.96 -8.66 -0.35
C VAL A 110 -5.15 -7.73 -0.23
N VAL A 111 -5.08 -6.60 -0.94
CA VAL A 111 -6.24 -5.78 -1.24
C VAL A 111 -6.74 -6.12 -2.64
N THR A 112 -8.02 -6.41 -2.79
CA THR A 112 -8.64 -6.71 -4.09
C THR A 112 -10.00 -6.03 -4.19
N THR A 113 -10.54 -5.92 -5.39
CA THR A 113 -11.91 -5.48 -5.62
C THR A 113 -12.78 -6.68 -6.01
N PRO A 114 -14.13 -6.59 -5.90
CA PRO A 114 -14.98 -7.77 -6.04
C PRO A 114 -15.04 -8.39 -7.45
N GLN A 115 -14.62 -7.66 -8.48
CA GLN A 115 -14.73 -8.08 -9.88
C GLN A 115 -13.79 -9.25 -10.16
N ASN A 116 -14.26 -10.22 -10.94
CA ASN A 116 -13.50 -11.44 -11.24
C ASN A 116 -12.08 -11.19 -11.76
N ILE A 117 -11.85 -10.12 -12.54
CA ILE A 117 -10.52 -9.81 -13.09
C ILE A 117 -9.54 -9.48 -11.96
N ALA A 118 -9.91 -8.57 -11.03
CA ALA A 118 -9.08 -8.23 -9.89
C ALA A 118 -8.82 -9.44 -8.97
N THR A 119 -9.81 -10.34 -8.85
CA THR A 119 -9.65 -11.57 -8.07
C THR A 119 -8.61 -12.54 -8.64
N LEU A 120 -8.35 -12.50 -9.96
CA LEU A 120 -7.32 -13.36 -10.56
C LEU A 120 -5.91 -12.93 -10.14
N ASP A 121 -5.66 -11.62 -10.07
CA ASP A 121 -4.34 -11.10 -9.68
C ASP A 121 -4.10 -11.24 -8.18
N ALA A 122 -5.12 -11.00 -7.36
CA ALA A 122 -5.12 -11.35 -5.94
C ALA A 122 -4.71 -12.82 -5.70
N LYS A 123 -5.29 -13.75 -6.46
CA LYS A 123 -4.97 -15.18 -6.36
C LYS A 123 -3.51 -15.49 -6.71
N LYS A 124 -2.95 -14.81 -7.71
CA LYS A 124 -1.52 -14.95 -8.08
C LYS A 124 -0.61 -14.44 -6.96
N SER A 125 -0.91 -13.26 -6.40
CA SER A 125 -0.12 -12.68 -5.30
C SER A 125 -0.14 -13.55 -4.04
N ILE A 126 -1.29 -14.14 -3.68
CA ILE A 126 -1.36 -15.09 -2.54
C ILE A 126 -0.51 -16.34 -2.82
N ARG A 127 -0.61 -16.92 -4.03
CA ARG A 127 0.19 -18.11 -4.40
C ARG A 127 1.68 -17.82 -4.38
N PHE A 128 2.07 -16.66 -4.89
CA PHE A 128 3.46 -16.22 -4.88
C PHE A 128 4.00 -16.09 -3.46
N ALA A 129 3.24 -15.45 -2.56
CA ALA A 129 3.62 -15.37 -1.16
C ALA A 129 3.73 -16.76 -0.50
N GLN A 130 2.80 -17.68 -0.79
CA GLN A 130 2.87 -19.07 -0.32
C GLN A 130 4.12 -19.80 -0.82
N GLN A 131 4.52 -19.59 -2.08
CA GLN A 131 5.74 -20.16 -2.66
C GLN A 131 7.01 -19.64 -1.96
N LEU A 132 7.00 -18.36 -1.58
CA LEU A 132 8.05 -17.73 -0.80
C LEU A 132 7.98 -18.04 0.70
N LYS A 133 7.02 -18.88 1.12
CA LYS A 133 6.75 -19.23 2.52
C LYS A 133 6.48 -18.01 3.42
N LEU A 134 6.01 -16.91 2.83
CA LEU A 134 5.58 -15.75 3.59
C LEU A 134 4.26 -16.07 4.29
N ASN A 135 4.15 -15.64 5.54
CA ASN A 135 2.88 -15.69 6.24
C ASN A 135 1.88 -14.74 5.56
N TYR A 136 0.62 -15.19 5.39
CA TYR A 136 -0.42 -14.36 4.79
C TYR A 136 -1.51 -14.07 5.82
N ILE A 137 -1.64 -12.81 6.19
CA ILE A 137 -2.57 -12.36 7.23
C ILE A 137 -4.00 -12.47 6.71
N GLY A 138 -4.24 -12.05 5.46
CA GLY A 138 -5.55 -12.23 4.84
C GLY A 138 -5.82 -11.35 3.63
N VAL A 139 -7.10 -11.28 3.26
CA VAL A 139 -7.62 -10.54 2.11
C VAL A 139 -8.61 -9.48 2.57
N ILE A 140 -8.46 -8.26 2.06
CA ILE A 140 -9.42 -7.16 2.17
C ILE A 140 -10.10 -6.97 0.81
N GLU A 141 -11.43 -6.89 0.81
CA GLU A 141 -12.21 -6.54 -0.37
C GLU A 141 -12.53 -5.03 -0.34
N ASN A 142 -11.82 -4.25 -1.14
CA ASN A 142 -12.02 -2.81 -1.30
C ASN A 142 -13.13 -2.50 -2.32
N MET A 143 -13.71 -1.30 -2.26
CA MET A 143 -14.79 -0.82 -3.13
C MET A 143 -16.01 -1.76 -3.17
N SER A 144 -16.37 -2.33 -2.01
CA SER A 144 -17.44 -3.31 -1.89
C SER A 144 -18.78 -2.67 -1.52
N GLY A 145 -19.56 -2.33 -2.54
CA GLY A 145 -20.82 -1.62 -2.40
C GLY A 145 -20.63 -0.11 -2.19
N PHE A 146 -21.71 0.63 -2.39
CA PHE A 146 -21.76 2.09 -2.31
C PHE A 146 -23.06 2.50 -1.63
N THR A 147 -23.00 3.38 -0.65
CA THR A 147 -24.20 3.92 -0.01
C THR A 147 -24.61 5.19 -0.75
N CYS A 148 -25.80 5.20 -1.33
CA CYS A 148 -26.31 6.39 -2.02
C CYS A 148 -26.44 7.56 -1.03
N PRO A 149 -25.76 8.70 -1.23
CA PRO A 149 -25.79 9.82 -0.29
C PRO A 149 -27.15 10.53 -0.26
N HIS A 150 -28.03 10.26 -1.23
CA HIS A 150 -29.35 10.90 -1.33
C HIS A 150 -30.46 10.10 -0.63
N CYS A 151 -30.38 8.77 -0.60
CA CYS A 151 -31.44 7.91 -0.07
C CYS A 151 -30.99 6.85 0.94
N GLY A 152 -29.68 6.70 1.16
CA GLY A 152 -29.11 5.70 2.08
C GLY A 152 -29.17 4.26 1.58
N GLU A 153 -29.70 4.02 0.36
CA GLU A 153 -29.74 2.69 -0.22
C GLU A 153 -28.33 2.20 -0.59
N ARG A 154 -28.04 0.94 -0.24
CA ARG A 154 -26.80 0.28 -0.64
C ARG A 154 -26.92 -0.21 -2.09
N ILE A 155 -26.03 0.28 -2.93
CA ILE A 155 -25.89 -0.10 -4.33
C ILE A 155 -24.61 -0.90 -4.49
N ASP A 156 -24.73 -2.14 -4.91
CA ASP A 156 -23.58 -2.96 -5.29
C ASP A 156 -23.13 -2.57 -6.73
N ILE A 157 -22.47 -1.41 -6.85
CA ILE A 157 -21.93 -0.87 -8.12
C ILE A 157 -21.05 -1.92 -8.82
N PHE A 158 -20.25 -2.58 -8.00
CA PHE A 158 -19.53 -3.78 -8.36
C PHE A 158 -20.21 -4.96 -7.66
N LYS A 159 -20.06 -6.17 -8.21
CA LYS A 159 -20.45 -7.42 -7.52
C LYS A 159 -19.88 -7.42 -6.09
N THR A 160 -20.31 -8.31 -5.21
CA THR A 160 -19.74 -8.42 -3.85
C THR A 160 -19.25 -9.85 -3.58
N GLY A 161 -18.31 -10.00 -2.63
CA GLY A 161 -17.85 -11.31 -2.17
C GLY A 161 -16.77 -11.98 -3.03
N GLY A 162 -16.23 -11.29 -4.04
CA GLY A 162 -15.08 -11.76 -4.80
C GLY A 162 -13.85 -12.04 -3.92
N GLY A 163 -13.51 -11.13 -3.02
CA GLY A 163 -12.39 -11.28 -2.09
C GLY A 163 -12.63 -12.36 -1.05
N GLN A 164 -13.84 -12.45 -0.48
CA GLN A 164 -14.20 -13.50 0.49
C GLN A 164 -14.11 -14.90 -0.12
N ARG A 165 -14.54 -15.05 -1.37
CA ARG A 165 -14.43 -16.31 -2.12
C ARG A 165 -12.97 -16.72 -2.31
N ILE A 166 -12.09 -15.82 -2.77
CA ILE A 166 -10.66 -16.15 -2.93
C ILE A 166 -10.04 -16.52 -1.59
N ALA A 167 -10.33 -15.76 -0.53
CA ALA A 167 -9.80 -16.03 0.80
C ALA A 167 -10.12 -17.47 1.23
N SER A 168 -11.37 -17.89 1.00
CA SER A 168 -11.84 -19.25 1.25
C SER A 168 -11.14 -20.29 0.36
N GLU A 169 -11.05 -20.05 -0.96
CA GLU A 169 -10.37 -20.94 -1.92
C GLU A 169 -8.89 -21.14 -1.58
N MET A 170 -8.22 -20.07 -1.15
CA MET A 170 -6.79 -20.04 -0.86
C MET A 170 -6.46 -20.38 0.59
N LYS A 171 -7.49 -20.63 1.42
CA LYS A 171 -7.38 -20.96 2.86
C LYS A 171 -6.64 -19.87 3.66
N VAL A 172 -6.96 -18.62 3.40
CA VAL A 172 -6.45 -17.45 4.15
C VAL A 172 -7.62 -16.69 4.78
N SER A 173 -7.35 -15.87 5.79
CA SER A 173 -8.40 -15.11 6.48
C SER A 173 -9.01 -14.06 5.56
N PHE A 174 -10.34 -13.89 5.64
CA PHE A 174 -11.01 -12.74 5.08
C PHE A 174 -11.10 -11.66 6.16
N LEU A 175 -10.42 -10.54 5.94
CA LEU A 175 -10.28 -9.47 6.95
C LEU A 175 -11.45 -8.51 6.95
N GLY A 176 -12.19 -8.42 5.83
CA GLY A 176 -13.40 -7.61 5.75
C GLY A 176 -13.56 -6.90 4.41
N ARG A 177 -14.49 -5.95 4.41
CA ARG A 177 -14.89 -5.15 3.26
C ARG A 177 -14.72 -3.67 3.57
N ILE A 178 -14.25 -2.92 2.59
CA ILE A 178 -14.24 -1.45 2.63
C ILE A 178 -15.21 -0.98 1.54
N PRO A 179 -16.28 -0.23 1.89
CA PRO A 179 -17.22 0.31 0.90
C PRO A 179 -16.54 1.36 0.02
N TYR A 180 -17.17 1.66 -1.11
CA TYR A 180 -16.75 2.78 -1.94
C TYR A 180 -17.22 4.10 -1.32
N GLU A 181 -16.26 4.96 -0.96
CA GLU A 181 -16.52 6.25 -0.31
C GLU A 181 -16.07 7.42 -1.17
N LEU A 182 -17.04 8.25 -1.58
CA LEU A 182 -16.80 9.39 -2.46
C LEU A 182 -15.92 10.46 -1.81
N GLU A 183 -16.04 10.63 -0.49
CA GLU A 183 -15.24 11.62 0.24
C GLU A 183 -13.76 11.22 0.27
N ILE A 184 -13.46 9.94 0.52
CA ILE A 184 -12.08 9.44 0.52
C ILE A 184 -11.43 9.64 -0.85
N MET A 185 -12.14 9.35 -1.94
CA MET A 185 -11.64 9.57 -3.29
C MET A 185 -11.29 11.04 -3.53
N LYS A 186 -12.24 11.96 -3.24
CA LYS A 186 -12.03 13.40 -3.44
C LYS A 186 -10.85 13.93 -2.63
N LEU A 187 -10.78 13.55 -1.35
CA LEU A 187 -9.68 13.97 -0.48
C LEU A 187 -8.34 13.44 -0.99
N SER A 188 -8.29 12.18 -1.44
CA SER A 188 -7.05 11.59 -1.96
C SER A 188 -6.55 12.31 -3.22
N ASP A 189 -7.45 12.70 -4.13
CA ASP A 189 -7.11 13.47 -5.33
C ASP A 189 -6.59 14.89 -4.98
N ASP A 190 -7.10 15.47 -3.90
CA ASP A 190 -6.68 16.78 -3.37
C ASP A 190 -5.42 16.70 -2.48
N GLY A 191 -4.81 15.52 -2.32
CA GLY A 191 -3.67 15.30 -1.42
C GLY A 191 -4.01 15.47 0.07
N ARG A 192 -5.27 15.20 0.43
CA ARG A 192 -5.79 15.28 1.80
C ARG A 192 -6.10 13.90 2.34
N ILE A 193 -5.69 13.65 3.58
CA ILE A 193 -5.94 12.37 4.24
C ILE A 193 -7.23 12.49 5.06
N TYR A 194 -8.19 11.60 4.80
CA TYR A 194 -9.49 11.56 5.49
C TYR A 194 -9.38 11.68 7.02
N LEU A 195 -8.41 10.99 7.63
CA LEU A 195 -8.21 11.01 9.08
C LEU A 195 -7.76 12.37 9.65
N LYS A 196 -7.11 13.24 8.85
CA LYS A 196 -6.77 14.60 9.28
C LYS A 196 -8.03 15.45 9.42
N ASP A 197 -9.00 15.22 8.55
CA ASP A 197 -10.22 16.01 8.46
C ASP A 197 -11.36 15.45 9.33
N ASN A 198 -11.37 14.13 9.59
CA ASN A 198 -12.41 13.44 10.34
C ASN A 198 -11.81 12.63 11.52
N LYS A 199 -11.53 13.33 12.63
CA LYS A 199 -10.87 12.78 13.84
C LYS A 199 -11.61 11.64 14.56
N ASN A 200 -12.88 11.40 14.24
CA ASN A 200 -13.70 10.37 14.89
C ASN A 200 -13.81 9.06 14.09
N GLY A 201 -13.10 8.94 12.96
CA GLY A 201 -12.64 7.67 12.42
C GLY A 201 -13.68 6.56 12.27
N THR A 202 -14.67 6.75 11.40
CA THR A 202 -15.22 5.67 10.58
C THR A 202 -15.89 6.32 9.36
N PRO A 203 -15.53 5.93 8.13
CA PRO A 203 -16.34 6.25 6.95
C PRO A 203 -17.74 5.63 7.09
#